data_AF-A0A6G0WCD4-F1
#
_entry.id   AF-A0A6G0WCD4-F1
#
_cell.length_a   1.000
_cell.length_b   1.000
_cell.length_c   1.000
_cell.angle_alpha   90.00
_cell.angle_beta   90.00
_cell.angle_gamma   90.00
#
_symmetry.space_group_name_H-M   'P 1'
#
loop_
_entity.id
_entity.type
_entity.pdbx_description
1 polymer ?
#
loop_
_entity_poly.entity_id
_entity_poly.type
_entity_poly.pdbx_seq_one_letter_code
_entity_poly.pdbx_strand_id
1 'polypeptide(L)'
;MYGPVEGRRHDCTVLSMSRIMNTIQGNTSLKHYCLYGDPAYGCQPCLACPFPNAAPGSLQATFNSSMSAVRESVEWSFHIVKSLWSHVSFDKKMKVRNCPVGMLWLVATLLTNCHTCLKPHGNQVSLYFSLLPPTLDEYLSE
;
A
#
# COMPACT_ATOMS: atom_id res chain seq x y z
N MET A 1 9.34 -0.86 4.52
CA MET A 1 8.02 -1.20 5.09
C MET A 1 8.10 -1.09 6.61
N TYR A 2 7.06 -0.59 7.29
CA TYR A 2 7.05 -0.41 8.76
C TYR A 2 6.10 -1.42 9.44
N GLY A 3 6.48 -1.92 10.61
CA GLY A 3 5.69 -2.88 11.40
C GLY A 3 6.53 -4.03 11.96
N PRO A 4 5.93 -5.00 12.66
CA PRO A 4 4.50 -5.13 12.93
C PRO A 4 4.00 -4.13 13.99
N VAL A 5 2.74 -3.71 13.88
CA VAL A 5 2.03 -2.89 14.88
C VAL A 5 0.78 -3.64 15.33
N GLU A 6 0.37 -3.46 16.58
CA GLU A 6 -0.88 -4.02 17.09
C GLU A 6 -2.09 -3.48 16.31
N GLY A 7 -2.87 -4.36 15.69
CA GLY A 7 -4.00 -3.99 14.83
C GLY A 7 -5.18 -3.30 15.53
N ARG A 8 -5.19 -3.22 16.87
CA ARG A 8 -6.19 -2.46 17.63
C ARG A 8 -5.89 -0.96 17.68
N ARG A 9 -4.68 -0.54 17.29
CA ARG A 9 -4.32 0.87 17.26
C ARG A 9 -4.96 1.55 16.06
N HIS A 10 -5.31 2.82 16.22
CA HIS A 10 -5.84 3.64 15.14
C HIS A 10 -4.79 3.83 14.03
N ASP A 11 -5.23 3.93 12.78
CA ASP A 11 -4.35 4.09 11.60
C ASP A 11 -3.43 5.31 11.70
N CYS A 12 -3.93 6.44 12.23
CA CYS A 12 -3.10 7.61 12.58
C CYS A 12 -1.89 7.26 13.47
N THR A 13 -2.05 6.29 14.37
CA THR A 13 -0.96 5.87 15.26
C THR A 13 0.12 5.16 14.46
N VAL A 14 -0.26 4.27 13.55
CA VAL A 14 0.68 3.57 12.65
C VAL A 14 1.39 4.59 11.76
N LEU A 15 0.64 5.56 11.21
CA LEU A 15 1.21 6.62 10.38
C LEU A 15 2.26 7.43 11.14
N SER A 16 1.94 7.89 12.35
CA SER A 16 2.86 8.61 13.22
C SER A 16 4.10 7.78 13.56
N MET A 17 3.90 6.53 13.98
CA MET A 17 4.97 5.61 14.36
C MET A 17 5.92 5.31 13.19
N SER A 18 5.40 5.23 11.96
CA SER A 18 6.20 4.94 10.77
C SER A 18 7.15 6.07 10.36
N ARG A 19 6.88 7.31 10.81
CA ARG A 19 7.58 8.54 10.40
C ARG A 19 7.61 8.79 8.89
N ILE A 20 6.76 8.11 8.12
CA ILE A 20 6.80 8.17 6.64
C ILE A 20 6.56 9.58 6.12
N MET A 21 5.72 10.37 6.79
CA MET A 21 5.46 11.76 6.39
C MET A 21 6.72 12.62 6.52
N ASN A 22 7.52 12.43 7.57
CA ASN A 22 8.80 13.13 7.73
C ASN A 22 9.79 12.71 6.63
N THR A 23 9.83 11.42 6.29
CA THR A 23 10.68 10.90 5.21
C THR A 23 10.31 11.49 3.85
N ILE A 24 9.01 11.60 3.54
CA ILE A 24 8.52 12.18 2.29
C ILE A 24 8.86 13.67 2.21
N GLN A 25 8.60 14.42 3.28
CA GLN A 25 8.88 15.86 3.34
C GLN A 25 10.39 16.17 3.28
N GLY A 26 11.22 15.31 3.87
CA GLY A 26 12.67 15.44 3.82
C GLY A 26 13.31 14.99 2.49
N ASN A 27 12.58 14.25 1.66
CA ASN A 27 13.09 13.77 0.38
C ASN A 27 12.87 14.81 -0.73
N THR A 28 13.96 15.23 -1.38
CA THR A 28 13.94 16.28 -2.42
C THR A 28 13.05 15.94 -3.61
N SER A 29 12.93 14.67 -3.97
CA SER A 29 12.12 14.20 -5.09
C SER A 29 10.65 14.01 -4.70
N LEU A 30 10.38 13.55 -3.47
CA LEU A 30 9.02 13.18 -3.04
C LEU A 30 8.24 14.34 -2.40
N LYS A 31 8.91 15.35 -1.84
CA LYS A 31 8.26 16.45 -1.10
C LYS A 31 7.23 17.26 -1.92
N HIS A 32 7.29 17.18 -3.24
CA HIS A 32 6.38 17.86 -4.16
C HIS A 32 5.11 17.07 -4.45
N TYR A 33 5.04 15.80 -4.03
CA TYR A 33 3.88 14.94 -4.22
C TYR A 33 2.99 14.93 -2.96
N CYS A 34 1.71 14.66 -3.18
CA CYS A 34 0.73 14.49 -2.12
C CYS A 34 0.19 13.06 -2.17
N LEU A 35 0.28 12.34 -1.06
CA LEU A 35 -0.33 11.02 -0.92
C LEU A 35 -1.85 11.15 -0.81
N TYR A 36 -2.58 10.15 -1.30
CA TYR A 36 -4.00 10.02 -1.05
C TYR A 36 -4.26 8.83 -0.12
N GLY A 37 -4.76 9.12 1.08
CA GLY A 37 -4.95 8.14 2.14
C GLY A 37 -6.42 7.86 2.44
N ASP A 38 -6.65 6.82 3.24
CA ASP A 38 -7.94 6.59 3.89
C ASP A 38 -8.35 7.78 4.79
N PRO A 39 -9.65 8.09 4.93
CA PRO A 39 -10.13 9.11 5.87
C PRO A 39 -9.59 8.98 7.29
N ALA A 40 -9.29 7.75 7.75
CA ALA A 40 -8.76 7.47 9.07
C ALA A 40 -7.38 8.09 9.33
N TYR A 41 -6.64 8.55 8.31
CA TYR A 41 -5.36 9.24 8.51
C TYR A 41 -5.51 10.76 8.75
N GLY A 42 -6.60 11.36 8.26
CA GLY A 42 -6.79 12.80 8.22
C GLY A 42 -5.85 13.54 7.26
N CYS A 43 -6.26 14.73 6.82
CA CYS A 43 -5.45 15.57 5.95
C CYS A 43 -4.29 16.23 6.72
N GLN A 44 -3.09 16.22 6.14
CA GLN A 44 -1.87 16.89 6.64
C GLN A 44 -0.95 17.25 5.47
N PRO A 45 0.14 18.02 5.65
CA PRO A 45 1.02 18.36 4.53
C PRO A 45 1.55 17.10 3.82
N CYS A 46 1.41 17.06 2.49
CA CYS A 46 1.72 15.91 1.62
C CYS A 46 0.82 14.67 1.81
N LEU A 47 -0.33 14.77 2.49
CA LEU A 47 -1.35 13.72 2.58
C LEU A 47 -2.77 14.30 2.55
N ALA A 48 -3.52 13.94 1.52
CA ALA A 48 -4.94 14.26 1.36
C ALA A 48 -5.81 13.02 1.63
N CYS A 49 -7.03 13.26 2.06
CA CYS A 49 -8.07 12.25 2.26
C CYS A 49 -9.31 12.62 1.44
N PRO A 50 -10.25 11.68 1.23
CA PRO A 50 -11.53 11.98 0.58
C PRO A 50 -12.27 13.14 1.23
N PHE A 51 -12.96 13.95 0.44
CA PHE A 51 -13.88 14.96 0.97
C PHE A 51 -15.02 14.29 1.76
N PRO A 52 -15.26 14.68 3.02
CA PRO A 52 -16.37 14.13 3.79
C PRO A 52 -17.70 14.66 3.25
N ASN A 53 -18.74 13.83 3.29
CA ASN A 53 -20.11 14.20 2.91
C ASN A 53 -20.24 14.81 1.50
N ALA A 54 -19.43 14.34 0.55
CA ALA A 54 -19.47 14.81 -0.83
C ALA A 54 -20.84 14.52 -1.47
N ALA A 55 -21.56 15.57 -1.84
CA ALA A 55 -22.88 15.44 -2.45
C ALA A 55 -22.79 14.73 -3.82
N PRO A 56 -23.72 13.81 -4.15
CA PRO A 56 -23.76 13.16 -5.46
C PRO A 56 -23.74 14.17 -6.61
N GLY A 57 -22.89 13.95 -7.62
CA GLY A 57 -22.72 14.84 -8.77
C GLY A 57 -21.87 16.09 -8.51
N SER A 58 -21.43 16.34 -7.28
CA SER A 58 -20.50 17.44 -6.98
C SER A 58 -19.08 17.13 -7.48
N LEU A 59 -18.27 18.18 -7.67
CA LEU A 59 -16.84 18.05 -7.98
C LEU A 59 -16.09 17.24 -6.91
N GLN A 60 -16.49 17.35 -5.64
CA GLN A 60 -15.92 16.58 -4.55
C GLN A 60 -16.20 15.08 -4.70
N ALA A 61 -17.43 14.71 -5.11
CA ALA A 61 -17.79 13.31 -5.34
C ALA A 61 -17.05 12.73 -6.56
N THR A 62 -16.92 13.51 -7.63
CA THR A 62 -16.11 13.12 -8.80
C THR A 62 -14.64 12.93 -8.45
N PHE A 63 -14.08 13.84 -7.65
CA PHE A 63 -12.72 13.73 -7.15
C PHE A 63 -12.54 12.47 -6.29
N ASN A 64 -13.41 12.26 -5.29
CA ASN A 64 -13.37 11.09 -4.43
C ASN A 64 -13.48 9.79 -5.23
N SER A 65 -14.37 9.73 -6.22
CA SER A 65 -14.53 8.56 -7.09
C SER A 65 -13.26 8.24 -7.87
N SER A 66 -12.67 9.27 -8.49
CA SER A 66 -11.43 9.13 -9.28
C SER A 66 -10.27 8.64 -8.41
N MET A 67 -10.13 9.19 -7.21
CA MET A 67 -9.06 8.82 -6.29
C MET A 67 -9.28 7.47 -5.60
N SER A 68 -10.54 7.08 -5.33
CA SER A 68 -10.87 5.76 -4.80
C SER A 68 -10.49 4.64 -5.77
N ALA A 69 -10.71 4.83 -7.08
CA ALA A 69 -10.30 3.86 -8.09
C ALA A 69 -8.78 3.60 -8.08
N VAL A 70 -7.97 4.65 -7.90
CA VAL A 70 -6.51 4.50 -7.77
C VAL A 70 -6.16 3.82 -6.46
N ARG A 71 -6.85 4.15 -5.36
CA ARG A 71 -6.62 3.55 -4.03
C ARG A 71 -6.91 2.04 -4.02
N GLU A 72 -7.94 1.59 -4.73
CA GLU A 72 -8.27 0.16 -4.86
C GLU A 72 -7.11 -0.68 -5.41
N SER A 73 -6.24 -0.10 -6.24
CA SER A 73 -5.06 -0.80 -6.76
C SER A 73 -4.10 -1.27 -5.65
N VAL A 74 -4.07 -0.56 -4.52
CA VAL A 74 -3.29 -0.94 -3.33
C VAL A 74 -3.87 -2.22 -2.72
N GLU A 75 -5.20 -2.34 -2.66
CA GLU A 75 -5.88 -3.53 -2.14
C GLU A 75 -5.63 -4.77 -3.02
N TRP A 76 -5.53 -4.59 -4.34
CA TRP A 76 -5.18 -5.69 -5.25
C TRP A 76 -3.79 -6.26 -4.94
N SER A 77 -2.82 -5.41 -4.57
CA SER A 77 -1.48 -5.90 -4.18
C SER A 77 -1.52 -6.77 -2.91
N PHE A 78 -2.30 -6.36 -1.90
CA PHE A 78 -2.54 -7.16 -0.71
C PHE A 78 -3.22 -8.49 -1.03
N HIS A 79 -4.17 -8.48 -1.95
CA HIS A 79 -4.84 -9.68 -2.41
C HIS A 79 -3.86 -10.65 -3.08
N ILE A 80 -2.99 -10.17 -3.97
CA ILE A 80 -1.98 -11.02 -4.63
C ILE A 80 -1.06 -11.69 -3.61
N VAL A 81 -0.55 -10.94 -2.63
CA VAL A 81 0.31 -11.48 -1.57
C VAL A 81 -0.42 -12.60 -0.79
N LYS A 82 -1.64 -12.33 -0.33
CA LYS A 82 -2.43 -13.32 0.45
C LYS A 82 -2.81 -14.55 -0.37
N SER A 83 -3.09 -14.38 -1.66
CA SER A 83 -3.47 -15.48 -2.57
C SER A 83 -2.30 -16.39 -2.90
N LEU A 84 -1.09 -15.83 -3.08
CA LEU A 84 0.12 -16.64 -3.33
C LEU A 84 0.63 -17.30 -2.04
N TRP A 85 0.53 -16.61 -0.91
CA TRP A 85 1.14 -17.01 0.35
C TRP A 85 0.08 -17.17 1.44
N SER A 86 -0.78 -18.18 1.32
CA SER A 86 -1.91 -18.40 2.24
C SER A 86 -1.53 -18.51 3.73
N HIS A 87 -0.27 -18.84 4.04
CA HIS A 87 0.25 -18.82 5.40
C HIS A 87 0.19 -17.43 6.03
N VAL A 88 0.49 -16.36 5.27
CA VAL A 88 0.47 -14.99 5.82
C VAL A 88 -0.93 -14.43 6.01
N SER A 89 -1.95 -15.06 5.40
CA SER A 89 -3.35 -14.73 5.63
C SER A 89 -4.00 -15.53 6.77
N PHE A 90 -3.28 -16.48 7.38
CA PHE A 90 -3.83 -17.30 8.46
C PHE A 90 -3.68 -16.60 9.82
N ASP A 91 -4.64 -15.71 10.10
CA ASP A 91 -4.78 -14.90 11.32
C ASP A 91 -4.59 -15.67 12.64
N LYS A 92 -5.05 -16.92 12.72
CA LYS A 92 -4.89 -17.76 13.91
C LYS A 92 -3.42 -18.03 14.27
N LYS A 93 -2.52 -18.13 13.28
CA LYS A 93 -1.07 -18.32 13.49
C LYS A 93 -0.27 -17.02 13.35
N MET A 94 -0.72 -16.09 12.52
CA MET A 94 -0.07 -14.78 12.26
C MET A 94 -0.30 -13.80 13.41
N LYS A 95 0.13 -14.16 14.62
CA LYS A 95 0.02 -13.36 15.83
C LYS A 95 1.39 -12.89 16.29
N VAL A 96 1.48 -11.62 16.67
CA VAL A 96 2.66 -11.05 17.32
C VAL A 96 2.98 -11.87 18.56
N ARG A 97 4.27 -12.19 18.77
CA ARG A 97 4.81 -13.10 19.80
C ARG A 97 4.63 -14.61 19.55
N ASN A 98 3.82 -15.02 18.56
CA ASN A 98 3.71 -16.44 18.18
C ASN A 98 4.55 -16.80 16.95
N CYS A 99 4.72 -15.85 16.03
CA CYS A 99 5.58 -16.01 14.86
C CYS A 99 6.18 -14.66 14.45
N PRO A 100 7.24 -14.64 13.63
CA PRO A 100 7.83 -13.40 13.13
C PRO A 100 6.98 -12.79 12.01
N VAL A 101 5.78 -12.30 12.36
CA VAL A 101 4.76 -11.76 11.45
C VAL A 101 5.34 -10.77 10.43
N GLY A 102 6.13 -9.79 10.90
CA GLY A 102 6.73 -8.77 10.04
C GLY A 102 7.71 -9.34 9.02
N MET A 103 8.58 -10.27 9.43
CA MET A 103 9.54 -10.93 8.55
C MET A 103 8.83 -11.77 7.49
N LEU A 104 7.84 -12.58 7.90
CA LEU A 104 7.07 -13.41 6.98
C LEU A 104 6.34 -12.57 5.93
N TRP A 105 5.76 -11.43 6.34
CA TRP A 105 5.10 -10.51 5.42
C TRP A 105 6.07 -9.84 4.44
N LEU A 106 7.26 -9.45 4.92
CA LEU A 106 8.32 -8.89 4.08
C LEU A 106 8.79 -9.90 3.02
N VAL A 107 9.10 -11.13 3.45
CA VAL A 107 9.53 -12.20 2.54
C VAL A 107 8.43 -12.53 1.53
N ALA A 108 7.18 -12.66 1.97
CA ALA A 108 6.05 -12.90 1.08
C ALA A 108 5.91 -11.78 0.03
N THR A 109 6.04 -10.52 0.44
CA THR A 109 5.98 -9.36 -0.46
C THR A 109 7.13 -9.38 -1.48
N LEU A 110 8.37 -9.63 -1.02
CA LEU A 110 9.54 -9.74 -1.89
C LEU A 110 9.33 -10.83 -2.95
N LEU A 111 8.91 -12.03 -2.53
CA LEU A 111 8.67 -13.14 -3.44
C LEU A 111 7.48 -12.87 -4.38
N THR A 112 6.45 -12.13 -3.94
CA THR A 112 5.36 -11.67 -4.80
C THR A 112 5.85 -10.70 -5.89
N ASN A 113 6.79 -9.81 -5.56
CA ASN A 113 7.39 -8.91 -6.54
C ASN A 113 8.21 -9.71 -7.57
N CYS A 114 9.04 -10.66 -7.13
CA CYS A 114 9.77 -11.56 -8.03
C CYS A 114 8.83 -12.36 -8.94
N HIS A 115 7.76 -12.94 -8.37
CA HIS A 115 6.74 -13.65 -9.12
C HIS A 115 6.01 -12.75 -10.13
N THR A 116 5.84 -11.46 -9.82
CA THR A 116 5.27 -10.47 -10.76
C THR A 116 6.23 -10.18 -11.91
N CYS A 117 7.53 -10.05 -11.65
CA CYS A 117 8.56 -9.85 -12.68
C CYS A 117 8.61 -11.03 -13.68
N LEU A 118 8.33 -12.25 -13.19
CA LEU A 118 8.28 -13.46 -14.03
C LEU A 118 6.99 -13.58 -14.87
N LYS A 119 6.03 -12.64 -14.77
CA LYS A 119 4.81 -12.64 -15.60
C LYS A 119 5.00 -11.74 -16.82
N PRO A 120 5.10 -12.29 -18.05
CA PRO A 120 5.34 -11.49 -19.25
C PRO A 120 4.28 -10.42 -19.53
N HIS A 121 3.06 -10.62 -19.07
CA HIS A 121 1.94 -9.69 -19.23
C HIS A 121 1.62 -8.90 -17.95
N GLY A 122 2.45 -9.02 -16.91
CA GLY A 122 2.22 -8.40 -15.61
C GLY A 122 1.04 -8.99 -14.82
N ASN A 123 0.46 -8.17 -13.95
CA ASN A 123 -0.72 -8.50 -13.14
C ASN A 123 -1.79 -7.41 -13.27
N GLN A 124 -2.90 -7.53 -12.53
CA GLN A 124 -4.00 -6.56 -12.55
C GLN A 124 -3.53 -5.11 -12.29
N VAL A 125 -2.57 -4.91 -11.39
CA VAL A 125 -2.00 -3.59 -11.06
C VAL A 125 -1.19 -3.06 -12.25
N SER A 126 -0.31 -3.88 -12.83
CA SER A 126 0.47 -3.54 -14.03
C SER A 126 -0.42 -3.11 -15.19
N LEU A 127 -1.51 -3.86 -15.44
CA LEU A 127 -2.45 -3.56 -16.52
C LEU A 127 -3.22 -2.26 -16.26
N TYR A 128 -3.68 -2.03 -15.03
CA TYR A 128 -4.39 -0.81 -14.65
C TYR A 128 -3.56 0.46 -14.88
N PHE A 129 -2.28 0.43 -14.52
CA PHE A 129 -1.37 1.55 -14.72
C PHE A 129 -0.68 1.56 -16.09
N SER A 130 -0.96 0.58 -16.96
CA SER A 130 -0.25 0.39 -18.23
C SER A 130 1.28 0.37 -18.07
N LEU A 131 1.75 -0.26 -16.99
CA LEU A 131 3.16 -0.33 -16.62
C LEU A 131 3.56 -1.80 -16.42
N LEU A 132 4.34 -2.32 -17.37
CA LEU A 132 4.87 -3.68 -17.26
C LEU A 132 5.87 -3.79 -16.11
N PRO A 133 5.93 -4.94 -15.44
CA PRO A 133 6.94 -5.16 -14.42
C PRO A 133 8.34 -5.19 -15.05
N PRO A 134 9.38 -4.78 -14.29
CA PRO A 134 10.75 -4.98 -14.72
C PRO A 134 11.08 -6.47 -14.82
N THR A 135 12.21 -6.79 -15.42
CA THR A 135 12.77 -8.15 -15.35
C THR A 135 13.16 -8.50 -13.91
N LEU A 136 13.30 -9.80 -13.64
CA LEU A 136 13.70 -10.26 -12.31
C LEU A 136 15.10 -9.73 -11.93
N ASP A 137 16.02 -9.69 -12.90
CA ASP A 137 17.39 -9.24 -12.66
C ASP A 137 17.44 -7.73 -12.38
N GLU A 138 16.70 -6.91 -13.12
CA GLU A 138 16.56 -5.48 -12.84
C GLU A 138 16.03 -5.25 -11.42
N TYR A 139 14.95 -5.94 -11.05
CA TYR A 139 14.32 -5.77 -9.73
C TYR A 139 15.22 -6.17 -8.55
N LEU A 140 16.05 -7.20 -8.71
CA LEU A 140 16.96 -7.66 -7.65
C LEU A 140 18.30 -6.90 -7.62
N SER A 141 18.54 -6.03 -8.60
CA SER A 141 19.76 -5.20 -8.69
C SER A 141 19.63 -3.82 -8.05
N GLU A 142 18.41 -3.43 -7.65
CA GLU A 142 18.09 -2.19 -6.91
C GLU A 142 18.28 -2.33 -5.39
#